data_AF-A0A819IRW4-F1
#
_entry.id   AF-A0A819IRW4-F1
#
_cell.length_a   1.000
_cell.length_b   1.000
_cell.length_c   1.000
_cell.angle_alpha   90.00
_cell.angle_beta   90.00
_cell.angle_gamma   90.00
#
_symmetry.space_group_name_H-M   'P 1'
#
loop_
_entity.id
_entity.type
_entity.pdbx_description
1 polymer ?
#
loop_
_entity_poly.entity_id
_entity_poly.type
_entity_poly.pdbx_seq_one_letter_code
_entity_poly.pdbx_strand_id
1 'polypeptide(L)'
;MEWGDTTLYRVLNGALRSENRQEVKVWFPYLKLFDTALDALPTAKEAVWRGVPLDIGKNFTKNQIVTWWSVNSCSSSVNVIKDFLGNKKNSTLFMIEALNGKKVSGYTEYETEDEVILRMGSQFRVKSDPLEQSNGSYLVHLIEIDDNDDEPSASAMNNMKLSAAQPSIKTTSSKLFKLFLNAITFYIKYIRIYTE
;
A
#
# COMPACT_ATOMS: atom_id res chain seq x y z
N MET A 1 -2.32 24.64 1.25
CA MET A 1 -3.21 24.20 2.34
C MET A 1 -2.39 23.21 3.17
N GLU A 2 -1.92 23.65 4.34
CA GLU A 2 -1.18 22.81 5.27
C GLU A 2 -2.19 22.00 6.07
N TRP A 3 -2.17 20.69 5.91
CA TRP A 3 -3.14 19.80 6.55
C TRP A 3 -2.53 19.28 7.86
N GLY A 4 -3.16 19.62 8.99
CA GLY A 4 -2.72 19.23 10.33
C GLY A 4 -3.02 17.77 10.68
N ASP A 5 -2.76 17.41 11.93
CA ASP A 5 -2.82 16.03 12.47
C ASP A 5 -4.21 15.37 12.44
N THR A 6 -5.24 16.10 12.03
CA THR A 6 -6.64 15.69 12.05
C THR A 6 -7.18 15.21 10.71
N THR A 7 -6.32 14.99 9.70
CA THR A 7 -6.78 14.45 8.41
C THR A 7 -7.24 13.01 8.52
N LEU A 8 -8.23 12.63 7.69
CA LEU A 8 -8.85 11.30 7.72
C LEU A 8 -7.81 10.17 7.69
N TYR A 9 -6.84 10.24 6.78
CA TYR A 9 -5.83 9.20 6.66
C TYR A 9 -4.87 9.16 7.86
N ARG A 10 -4.49 10.30 8.43
CA ARG A 10 -3.62 10.35 9.63
C ARG A 10 -4.32 9.70 10.82
N VAL A 11 -5.57 10.09 11.07
CA VAL A 11 -6.36 9.56 12.19
C VAL A 11 -6.66 8.08 11.99
N LEU A 12 -7.08 7.67 10.77
CA LEU A 12 -7.35 6.26 10.49
C LEU A 12 -6.08 5.41 10.62
N ASN A 13 -4.98 5.81 9.99
CA ASN A 13 -3.74 5.05 10.08
C ASN A 13 -3.14 5.06 11.49
N GLY A 14 -3.40 6.12 12.28
CA GLY A 14 -3.11 6.13 13.71
C GLY A 14 -3.88 5.05 14.46
N ALA A 15 -5.20 4.97 14.26
CA ALA A 15 -6.03 3.93 14.87
C ALA A 15 -5.64 2.51 14.41
N LEU A 16 -5.31 2.33 13.12
CA LEU A 16 -4.89 1.02 12.58
C LEU A 16 -3.54 0.55 13.14
N ARG A 17 -2.61 1.48 13.44
CA ARG A 17 -1.33 1.16 14.09
C ARG A 17 -1.47 0.93 15.59
N SER A 18 -2.50 1.48 16.21
CA SER A 18 -2.77 1.30 17.63
C SER A 18 -3.02 -0.17 17.97
N GLU A 19 -2.41 -0.65 19.05
CA GLU A 19 -2.68 -1.99 19.59
C GLU A 19 -4.08 -2.06 20.25
N ASN A 20 -4.71 -0.91 20.52
CA ASN A 20 -6.05 -0.83 21.08
C ASN A 20 -7.12 -1.08 20.00
N ARG A 21 -7.60 -2.32 19.91
CA ARG A 21 -8.62 -2.72 18.93
C ARG A 21 -9.97 -2.01 19.09
N GLN A 22 -10.25 -1.36 20.21
CA GLN A 22 -11.46 -0.55 20.35
C GLN A 22 -11.42 0.70 19.47
N GLU A 23 -10.24 1.27 19.23
CA GLU A 23 -10.06 2.49 18.41
C GLU A 23 -10.39 2.25 16.94
N VAL A 24 -10.21 1.03 16.45
CA VAL A 24 -10.51 0.68 15.06
C VAL A 24 -12.00 0.41 14.83
N LYS A 25 -12.77 0.04 15.87
CA LYS A 25 -14.18 -0.36 15.71
C LYS A 25 -15.06 0.73 15.09
N VAL A 26 -14.85 1.98 15.48
CA VAL A 26 -15.59 3.13 14.92
C VAL A 26 -15.35 3.27 13.41
N TRP A 27 -14.21 2.77 12.91
CA TRP A 27 -13.84 2.80 11.50
C TRP A 27 -14.35 1.61 10.70
N PHE A 28 -14.89 0.55 11.31
CA PHE A 28 -15.30 -0.65 10.57
C PHE A 28 -16.25 -0.39 9.38
N PRO A 29 -17.30 0.45 9.50
CA PRO A 29 -18.16 0.75 8.34
C PRO A 29 -17.38 1.43 7.21
N TYR A 30 -16.47 2.34 7.56
CA TYR A 30 -15.62 3.04 6.61
C TYR A 30 -14.59 2.10 5.96
N LEU A 31 -13.91 1.27 6.76
CA LEU A 31 -12.93 0.29 6.29
C LEU A 31 -13.57 -0.71 5.34
N LYS A 32 -14.77 -1.22 5.67
CA LYS A 32 -15.51 -2.10 4.77
C LYS A 32 -15.83 -1.42 3.44
N LEU A 33 -16.30 -0.17 3.50
CA LEU A 33 -16.61 0.61 2.31
C LEU A 33 -15.36 0.85 1.46
N PHE A 34 -14.27 1.30 2.09
CA PHE A 34 -13.00 1.59 1.45
C PHE A 34 -12.38 0.34 0.80
N ASP A 35 -12.34 -0.78 1.52
CA ASP A 35 -11.81 -2.05 1.04
C ASP A 35 -12.61 -2.61 -0.15
N THR A 36 -13.95 -2.53 -0.08
CA THR A 36 -14.85 -2.89 -1.19
C THR A 36 -14.59 -1.99 -2.41
N ALA A 37 -14.29 -0.72 -2.18
CA ALA A 37 -14.07 0.23 -3.25
C ALA A 37 -12.70 0.00 -3.92
N LEU A 38 -11.68 -0.37 -3.15
CA LEU A 38 -10.39 -0.83 -3.68
C LEU A 38 -10.50 -2.09 -4.55
N ASP A 39 -11.47 -2.98 -4.29
CA ASP A 39 -11.71 -4.16 -5.15
C ASP A 39 -12.15 -3.78 -6.57
N ALA A 40 -12.82 -2.63 -6.72
CA ALA A 40 -13.27 -2.13 -8.02
C ALA A 40 -12.16 -1.46 -8.83
N LEU A 41 -10.98 -1.23 -8.25
CA LEU A 41 -9.86 -0.55 -8.89
C LEU A 41 -8.91 -1.52 -9.60
N PRO A 42 -8.21 -1.06 -10.66
CA PRO A 42 -7.19 -1.86 -11.33
C PRO A 42 -6.09 -2.30 -10.36
N THR A 43 -5.76 -3.59 -10.40
CA THR A 43 -4.63 -4.14 -9.63
C THR A 43 -3.29 -3.80 -10.31
N ALA A 44 -2.33 -3.35 -9.51
CA ALA A 44 -0.94 -3.10 -9.84
C ALA A 44 -0.09 -4.26 -9.30
N LYS A 45 0.39 -5.12 -10.20
CA LYS A 45 1.39 -6.15 -9.90
C LYS A 45 2.75 -5.71 -10.47
N GLU A 46 3.38 -4.77 -9.78
CA GLU A 46 4.59 -4.07 -10.23
C GLU A 46 5.44 -3.61 -9.04
N ALA A 47 6.65 -3.13 -9.32
CA ALA A 47 7.47 -2.50 -8.29
C ALA A 47 6.90 -1.12 -7.94
N VAL A 48 6.64 -0.89 -6.65
CA VAL A 48 6.20 0.40 -6.11
C VAL A 48 7.16 0.89 -5.03
N TRP A 49 7.16 2.20 -4.85
CA TRP A 49 8.11 2.91 -4.01
C TRP A 49 7.39 3.65 -2.90
N ARG A 50 7.95 3.60 -1.69
CA ARG A 50 7.44 4.35 -0.54
C ARG A 50 8.59 4.99 0.22
N GLY A 51 8.57 6.30 0.34
CA GLY A 51 9.49 7.04 1.20
C GLY A 51 8.92 7.21 2.60
N VAL A 52 9.76 7.07 3.62
CA VAL A 52 9.46 7.41 5.02
C VAL A 52 10.57 8.32 5.53
N PRO A 53 10.26 9.53 6.03
CA PRO A 53 11.26 10.51 6.47
C PRO A 53 11.85 10.19 7.86
N LEU A 54 12.00 8.90 8.19
CA LEU A 54 12.57 8.38 9.42
C LEU A 54 13.55 7.24 9.15
N ASP A 55 14.52 7.06 10.04
CA ASP A 55 15.50 5.98 10.03
C ASP A 55 14.94 4.74 10.74
N ILE A 56 14.04 4.05 10.05
CA ILE A 56 13.45 2.79 10.50
C ILE A 56 14.01 1.59 9.73
N GLY A 57 14.69 1.81 8.60
CA GLY A 57 15.18 0.76 7.72
C GLY A 57 16.19 -0.18 8.39
N LYS A 58 17.00 0.31 9.33
CA LYS A 58 17.93 -0.52 10.13
C LYS A 58 17.26 -1.61 10.97
N ASN A 59 15.96 -1.50 11.24
CA ASN A 59 15.21 -2.47 12.05
C ASN A 59 14.74 -3.68 11.22
N PHE A 60 14.99 -3.69 9.91
CA PHE A 60 14.60 -4.78 9.03
C PHE A 60 15.76 -5.75 8.85
N THR A 61 15.47 -7.05 8.81
CA THR A 61 16.45 -8.09 8.53
C THR A 61 15.96 -9.03 7.43
N LYS A 62 16.88 -9.63 6.68
CA LYS A 62 16.53 -10.57 5.60
C LYS A 62 15.57 -11.66 6.10
N ASN A 63 14.58 -11.99 5.26
CA ASN A 63 13.52 -12.97 5.50
C ASN A 63 12.54 -12.61 6.63
N GLN A 64 12.68 -11.47 7.30
CA GLN A 64 11.68 -10.99 8.24
C GLN A 64 10.33 -10.81 7.53
N ILE A 65 9.27 -11.27 8.17
CA ILE A 65 7.89 -11.01 7.76
C ILE A 65 7.38 -9.82 8.55
N VAL A 66 6.81 -8.85 7.86
CA VAL A 66 6.20 -7.66 8.44
C VAL A 66 4.76 -7.53 7.97
N THR A 67 3.86 -7.22 8.89
CA THR A 67 2.47 -6.87 8.57
C THR A 67 2.33 -5.35 8.68
N TRP A 68 1.90 -4.70 7.60
CA TRP A 68 1.56 -3.28 7.64
C TRP A 68 0.07 -3.10 7.90
N TRP A 69 -0.29 -2.88 9.17
CA TRP A 69 -1.69 -2.72 9.59
C TRP A 69 -2.37 -1.46 9.04
N SER A 70 -1.62 -0.39 8.79
CA SER A 70 -2.15 0.81 8.14
C SER A 70 -2.34 0.60 6.64
N VAL A 71 -3.17 1.42 6.00
CA VAL A 71 -3.16 1.53 4.55
C VAL A 71 -1.93 2.33 4.12
N ASN A 72 -1.24 1.88 3.07
CA ASN A 72 0.03 2.48 2.65
C ASN A 72 -0.10 3.05 1.25
N SER A 73 0.23 4.32 1.12
CA SER A 73 0.38 4.98 -0.16
C SER A 73 1.81 4.86 -0.66
N CYS A 74 1.92 4.46 -1.91
CA CYS A 74 3.14 4.25 -2.65
C CYS A 74 3.00 4.94 -4.01
N SER A 75 4.09 5.02 -4.76
CA SER A 75 4.09 5.45 -6.15
C SER A 75 4.77 4.41 -7.01
N SER A 76 4.27 4.17 -8.22
CA SER A 76 5.03 3.40 -9.22
C SER A 76 6.15 4.23 -9.87
N SER A 77 6.19 5.54 -9.61
CA SER A 77 7.21 6.47 -10.10
C SER A 77 8.30 6.74 -9.06
N VAL A 78 9.52 6.33 -9.38
CA VAL A 78 10.69 6.62 -8.55
C VAL A 78 10.95 8.13 -8.41
N ASN A 79 10.62 8.92 -9.44
CA ASN A 79 10.82 10.38 -9.43
C ASN A 79 9.94 11.05 -8.38
N VAL A 80 8.68 10.63 -8.26
CA VAL A 80 7.74 11.15 -7.25
C VAL A 80 8.29 10.91 -5.84
N ILE A 81 8.81 9.70 -5.57
CA ILE A 81 9.38 9.40 -4.25
C ILE A 81 10.70 10.12 -4.00
N LYS A 82 11.52 10.28 -5.04
CA LYS A 82 12.76 11.06 -4.96
C LYS A 82 12.46 12.51 -4.59
N ASP A 83 11.47 13.13 -5.22
CA ASP A 83 11.07 14.51 -4.93
C ASP A 83 10.46 14.62 -3.52
N PHE A 84 9.69 13.61 -3.09
CA PHE A 84 9.12 13.54 -1.74
C PHE A 84 10.17 13.47 -0.63
N LEU A 85 11.17 12.59 -0.79
CA LEU A 85 12.28 12.47 0.17
C LEU A 85 13.23 13.67 0.06
N GLY A 86 13.39 14.24 -1.14
CA GLY A 86 14.29 15.35 -1.41
C GLY A 86 15.72 15.04 -0.94
N ASN A 87 16.30 15.95 -0.16
CA ASN A 87 17.63 15.81 0.43
C ASN A 87 17.62 15.35 1.90
N LYS A 88 16.50 14.76 2.37
CA LYS A 88 16.42 14.27 3.75
C LYS A 88 17.47 13.19 3.99
N LYS A 89 18.12 13.28 5.15
CA LYS A 89 19.06 12.28 5.67
C LYS A 89 18.33 11.40 6.67
N ASN A 90 18.90 10.24 7.00
CA ASN A 90 18.32 9.33 7.99
C ASN A 90 16.85 8.98 7.65
N SER A 91 16.60 8.66 6.38
CA SER A 91 15.27 8.31 5.86
C SER A 91 15.25 6.87 5.38
N THR A 92 14.06 6.30 5.20
CA THR A 92 13.91 4.94 4.67
C THR A 92 13.18 4.99 3.33
N LEU A 93 13.77 4.37 2.31
CA LEU A 93 13.15 4.13 1.03
C LEU A 93 12.79 2.64 0.94
N PHE A 94 11.52 2.35 0.71
CA PHE A 94 11.05 1.00 0.43
C PHE A 94 10.88 0.83 -1.07
N MET A 95 11.44 -0.25 -1.60
CA MET A 95 11.10 -0.82 -2.90
C MET A 95 10.27 -2.08 -2.64
N ILE A 96 9.07 -2.13 -3.19
CA ILE A 96 8.09 -3.17 -2.87
C ILE A 96 7.68 -3.85 -4.17
N GLU A 97 7.92 -5.14 -4.30
CA GLU A 97 7.30 -5.97 -5.34
C GLU A 97 5.86 -6.24 -4.92
N ALA A 98 4.93 -5.38 -5.37
CA ALA A 98 3.52 -5.49 -5.02
C ALA A 98 2.82 -6.52 -5.91
N LEU A 99 1.89 -7.26 -5.30
CA LEU A 99 1.01 -8.23 -5.96
C LEU A 99 -0.41 -7.69 -6.06
N ASN A 100 -0.88 -7.00 -5.01
CA ASN A 100 -2.26 -6.59 -4.80
C ASN A 100 -2.44 -5.07 -4.70
N GLY A 101 -1.44 -4.29 -5.11
CA GLY A 101 -1.53 -2.82 -5.14
C GLY A 101 -2.72 -2.34 -5.98
N LYS A 102 -3.29 -1.20 -5.63
CA LYS A 102 -4.45 -0.64 -6.35
C LYS A 102 -4.09 0.70 -6.96
N LYS A 103 -4.27 0.83 -8.28
CA LYS A 103 -4.07 2.12 -8.98
C LYS A 103 -5.28 3.00 -8.73
N VAL A 104 -5.03 4.23 -8.29
CA VAL A 104 -6.08 5.13 -7.80
C VAL A 104 -6.22 6.40 -8.64
N SER A 105 -5.57 6.43 -9.81
CA SER A 105 -5.72 7.47 -10.81
C SER A 105 -7.20 7.71 -11.15
N GLY A 106 -7.58 8.97 -11.30
CA GLY A 106 -8.96 9.43 -11.43
C GLY A 106 -9.70 9.61 -10.11
N TYR A 107 -9.10 9.23 -8.98
CA TYR A 107 -9.70 9.36 -7.64
C TYR A 107 -8.81 10.08 -6.63
N THR A 108 -7.50 10.19 -6.92
CA THR A 108 -6.54 10.92 -6.10
C THR A 108 -6.59 12.41 -6.41
N GLU A 109 -6.16 13.25 -5.47
CA GLU A 109 -5.95 14.68 -5.74
C GLU A 109 -4.66 14.89 -6.53
N TYR A 110 -3.71 13.97 -6.37
CA TYR A 110 -2.36 14.07 -6.91
C TYR A 110 -2.20 13.13 -8.11
N GLU A 111 -2.92 13.42 -9.20
CA GLU A 111 -2.95 12.58 -10.42
C GLU A 111 -1.56 12.37 -11.05
N THR A 112 -0.58 13.23 -10.75
CA THR A 112 0.79 13.13 -11.24
C THR A 112 1.70 12.29 -10.35
N GLU A 113 1.20 11.76 -9.22
CA GLU A 113 2.00 10.97 -8.27
C GLU A 113 2.03 9.48 -8.63
N ASP A 114 1.32 9.02 -9.67
CA ASP A 114 1.22 7.61 -10.05
C ASP A 114 0.92 6.70 -8.84
N GLU A 115 -0.04 7.15 -8.02
CA GLU A 115 -0.31 6.59 -6.70
C GLU A 115 -0.83 5.15 -6.78
N VAL A 116 -0.26 4.30 -5.93
CA VAL A 116 -0.65 2.92 -5.71
C VAL A 116 -0.90 2.69 -4.22
N ILE A 117 -2.11 2.24 -3.88
CA ILE A 117 -2.48 1.91 -2.50
C ILE A 117 -2.23 0.42 -2.23
N LEU A 118 -1.50 0.13 -1.16
CA LEU A 118 -1.42 -1.19 -0.54
C LEU A 118 -2.42 -1.25 0.62
N ARG A 119 -3.19 -2.34 0.70
CA ARG A 119 -4.28 -2.51 1.67
C ARG A 119 -3.77 -2.52 3.10
N MET A 120 -4.66 -2.22 4.04
CA MET A 120 -4.39 -2.50 5.45
C MET A 120 -4.18 -4.00 5.66
N GLY A 121 -3.22 -4.36 6.49
CA GLY A 121 -2.92 -5.76 6.79
C GLY A 121 -2.09 -6.48 5.73
N SER A 122 -1.65 -5.81 4.64
CA SER A 122 -0.72 -6.41 3.68
C SER A 122 0.54 -6.93 4.40
N GLN A 123 0.97 -8.13 4.03
CA GLN A 123 2.16 -8.76 4.56
C GLN A 123 3.30 -8.73 3.54
N PHE A 124 4.51 -8.53 4.05
CA PHE A 124 5.71 -8.43 3.22
C PHE A 124 6.83 -9.26 3.81
N ARG A 125 7.63 -9.85 2.94
CA ARG A 125 8.91 -10.46 3.27
C ARG A 125 10.05 -9.53 2.86
N VAL A 126 10.99 -9.31 3.77
CA VAL A 126 12.25 -8.61 3.47
C VAL A 126 13.12 -9.52 2.58
N LYS A 127 13.39 -9.10 1.34
CA LYS A 127 14.11 -9.92 0.36
C LYS A 127 15.61 -10.07 0.68
N SER A 128 16.21 -9.01 1.19
CA SER A 128 17.63 -8.92 1.53
C SER A 128 17.85 -7.98 2.70
N ASP A 129 18.99 -8.07 3.36
CA ASP A 129 19.35 -7.10 4.40
C ASP A 129 19.34 -5.67 3.82
N PRO A 130 18.87 -4.67 4.58
CA PRO A 130 18.78 -3.28 4.13
C PRO A 130 20.13 -2.72 3.67
N LEU A 131 20.12 -1.94 2.60
CA LEU A 131 21.30 -1.23 2.12
C LEU A 131 21.39 0.14 2.79
N GLU A 132 22.40 0.33 3.62
CA GLU A 132 22.75 1.63 4.19
C GLU A 132 23.40 2.53 3.13
N GLN A 133 22.97 3.79 3.08
CA GLN A 133 23.50 4.82 2.21
C GLN A 133 24.44 5.75 2.99
N SER A 134 25.34 6.42 2.28
CA SER A 134 26.33 7.33 2.89
C SER A 134 25.74 8.52 3.66
N ASN A 135 24.46 8.82 3.46
CA ASN A 135 23.71 9.87 4.15
C ASN A 135 22.92 9.35 5.37
N GLY A 136 23.14 8.10 5.79
CA GLY A 136 22.43 7.45 6.90
C GLY A 136 21.02 6.96 6.54
N SER A 137 20.60 7.07 5.27
CA SER A 137 19.32 6.52 4.81
C SER A 137 19.44 5.04 4.47
N TYR A 138 18.32 4.32 4.49
CA TYR A 138 18.26 2.90 4.16
C TYR A 138 17.36 2.63 2.95
N LEU A 139 17.78 1.71 2.08
CA LEU A 139 16.92 1.07 1.08
C LEU A 139 16.51 -0.31 1.57
N VAL A 140 15.20 -0.53 1.70
CA VAL A 140 14.61 -1.81 2.11
C VAL A 140 13.85 -2.42 0.92
N HIS A 141 14.17 -3.67 0.58
CA HIS A 141 13.48 -4.41 -0.49
C HIS A 141 12.47 -5.38 0.11
N LEU A 142 11.19 -5.14 -0.17
CA LEU A 142 10.06 -5.96 0.24
C LEU A 142 9.44 -6.70 -0.93
N ILE A 143 8.92 -7.90 -0.68
CA ILE A 143 8.03 -8.64 -1.59
C ILE A 143 6.72 -8.85 -0.85
N GLU A 144 5.60 -8.46 -1.46
CA GLU A 144 4.27 -8.74 -0.91
C GLU A 144 4.02 -10.26 -0.93
N ILE A 145 3.47 -10.78 0.17
CA ILE A 145 3.10 -12.19 0.31
C ILE A 145 1.66 -12.33 -0.19
N ASP A 146 1.40 -13.31 -1.06
CA ASP A 146 0.04 -13.68 -1.46
C ASP A 146 -0.58 -14.55 -0.36
N ASP A 147 -1.81 -14.24 0.06
CA ASP A 147 -2.56 -15.06 1.03
C ASP A 147 -2.89 -16.47 0.46
N ASN A 148 -2.78 -16.66 -0.86
CA ASN A 148 -2.95 -17.98 -1.50
C ASN A 148 -1.64 -18.76 -1.61
N ASP A 149 -0.49 -18.13 -1.36
CA ASP A 149 0.80 -18.80 -1.31
C ASP A 149 1.02 -19.33 0.11
N ASP A 150 0.21 -20.33 0.50
CA ASP A 150 0.67 -21.34 1.45
C ASP A 150 1.90 -21.99 0.81
N GLU A 151 3.10 -21.48 1.09
CA GLU A 151 4.37 -22.11 0.67
C GLU A 151 4.32 -23.59 1.09
N PRO A 152 4.20 -24.54 0.15
CA PRO A 152 4.30 -25.94 0.49
C PRO A 152 5.78 -26.19 0.73
N SER A 153 6.13 -26.60 1.95
CA SER A 153 7.43 -27.23 2.22
C SER A 153 7.79 -28.16 1.06
N ALA A 154 8.98 -27.97 0.48
CA ALA A 154 9.44 -28.60 -0.75
C ALA A 154 9.27 -30.13 -0.77
N SER A 155 8.09 -30.61 -1.15
CA SER A 155 7.82 -32.00 -1.57
C SER A 155 6.36 -32.20 -2.00
N ALA A 156 5.92 -31.61 -3.11
CA ALA A 156 4.75 -32.14 -3.82
C ALA A 156 4.59 -31.57 -5.24
N MET A 157 4.90 -32.44 -6.20
CA MET A 157 4.14 -32.70 -7.42
C MET A 157 4.17 -31.72 -8.59
N ASN A 158 4.79 -32.27 -9.64
CA ASN A 158 4.58 -32.01 -11.06
C ASN A 158 3.10 -31.92 -11.51
N ASN A 159 2.94 -31.04 -12.51
CA ASN A 159 1.96 -31.06 -13.61
C ASN A 159 0.47 -30.89 -13.31
N MET A 160 -0.07 -29.71 -13.66
CA MET A 160 -1.26 -29.66 -14.52
C MET A 160 -1.37 -28.36 -15.32
N LYS A 161 -1.68 -28.50 -16.63
CA LYS A 161 -1.95 -27.44 -17.60
C LYS A 161 -3.25 -26.69 -17.27
N LEU A 162 -3.26 -25.38 -17.51
CA LEU A 162 -4.48 -24.54 -17.52
C LEU A 162 -4.70 -23.94 -18.91
N SER A 163 -5.88 -24.21 -19.48
CA SER A 163 -6.43 -23.56 -20.67
C SER A 163 -7.22 -22.31 -20.28
N ALA A 164 -7.05 -21.23 -21.05
CA ALA A 164 -7.66 -19.93 -20.80
C ALA A 164 -9.13 -19.83 -21.25
N ALA A 165 -9.95 -19.16 -20.43
CA ALA A 165 -11.20 -18.52 -20.86
C ALA A 165 -11.44 -17.24 -20.02
N GLN A 166 -11.64 -16.11 -20.69
CA GLN A 166 -11.99 -14.81 -20.07
C GLN A 166 -13.51 -14.63 -20.01
N PRO A 167 -14.08 -14.06 -18.93
CA PRO A 167 -15.41 -13.48 -18.95
C PRO A 167 -15.37 -11.95 -19.04
N SER A 168 -16.29 -11.42 -19.84
CA SER A 168 -16.56 -9.99 -20.05
C SER A 168 -17.50 -9.43 -18.98
N ILE A 169 -17.23 -8.22 -18.49
CA ILE A 169 -18.07 -7.55 -17.47
C ILE A 169 -18.87 -6.42 -18.14
N LYS A 170 -20.20 -6.44 -17.94
CA LYS A 170 -21.13 -5.38 -18.34
C LYS A 170 -21.36 -4.39 -17.20
N THR A 171 -21.20 -3.10 -17.49
CA THR A 171 -21.33 -1.99 -16.55
C THR A 171 -22.81 -1.58 -16.37
N THR A 172 -23.30 -1.51 -15.12
CA THR A 172 -24.53 -0.77 -14.80
C THR A 172 -24.25 0.17 -13.63
N SER A 173 -24.21 1.47 -13.91
CA SER A 173 -23.95 2.54 -12.94
C SER A 173 -25.16 2.74 -12.03
N SER A 174 -25.05 2.36 -10.76
CA SER A 174 -26.09 2.56 -9.75
C SER A 174 -25.70 3.68 -8.76
N LYS A 175 -26.68 4.22 -8.03
CA LYS A 175 -26.51 5.27 -7.00
C LYS A 175 -25.49 4.88 -5.91
N LEU A 176 -25.33 3.58 -5.68
CA LEU A 176 -24.28 3.01 -4.84
C LEU A 176 -22.88 3.29 -5.41
N PHE A 177 -22.66 3.15 -6.73
CA PHE A 177 -21.38 3.50 -7.38
C PHE A 177 -20.95 4.94 -7.11
N LYS A 178 -21.90 5.88 -7.05
CA LYS A 178 -21.62 7.28 -6.70
C LYS A 178 -21.23 7.47 -5.23
N LEU A 179 -21.83 6.70 -4.32
CA LEU A 179 -21.48 6.70 -2.90
C LEU A 179 -20.11 6.03 -2.67
N PHE A 180 -19.82 4.95 -3.40
CA PHE A 180 -18.52 4.29 -3.48
C PHE A 180 -17.44 5.25 -4.02
N LEU A 181 -17.73 6.01 -5.09
CA LEU A 181 -16.85 7.04 -5.65
C LEU A 181 -16.44 8.05 -4.58
N ASN A 182 -17.42 8.58 -3.84
CA ASN A 182 -17.17 9.61 -2.82
C ASN A 182 -16.30 9.11 -1.66
N ALA A 183 -16.41 7.84 -1.26
CA ALA A 183 -15.59 7.27 -0.19
C ALA A 183 -14.14 7.03 -0.60
N ILE A 184 -13.93 6.57 -1.85
CA ILE A 184 -12.59 6.49 -2.46
C ILE A 184 -12.01 7.90 -2.55
N THR A 185 -12.74 8.85 -3.14
CA THR A 185 -12.28 10.23 -3.24
C THR A 185 -11.97 10.81 -1.86
N PHE A 186 -12.79 10.61 -0.83
CA PHE A 186 -12.48 11.20 0.48
C PHE A 186 -11.26 10.59 1.18
N TYR A 187 -10.86 9.36 0.85
CA TYR A 187 -9.62 8.78 1.36
C TYR A 187 -8.41 9.23 0.54
N ILE A 188 -8.53 9.06 -0.78
CA ILE A 188 -7.43 9.08 -1.73
C ILE A 188 -7.13 10.51 -2.16
N LYS A 189 -8.14 11.39 -2.20
CA LYS A 189 -7.94 12.82 -2.42
C LYS A 189 -7.07 13.49 -1.35
N TYR A 190 -6.87 12.85 -0.20
CA TYR A 190 -6.16 13.47 0.92
C TYR A 190 -5.03 12.63 1.51
N ILE A 191 -4.78 11.44 0.97
CA ILE A 191 -3.53 10.76 1.20
C ILE A 191 -2.49 11.39 0.29
N ARG A 192 -1.47 11.94 0.92
CA ARG A 192 -0.23 12.31 0.26
C ARG A 192 0.79 11.24 0.68
N ILE A 193 1.76 10.92 -0.17
CA ILE A 193 2.90 10.02 0.12
C ILE A 193 3.65 10.41 1.43
N TYR A 194 3.36 11.60 1.96
CA TYR A 194 3.71 12.18 3.23
C TYR A 194 3.04 11.45 4.41
N THR A 195 3.70 10.40 4.88
CA THR A 195 3.47 9.88 6.23
C THR A 195 4.79 9.78 6.96
N GLU A 196 4.75 10.28 8.20
CA GLU A 196 5.77 10.16 9.25
C GLU A 196 6.14 8.69 9.48
#